data_AF-A0A8S3GZZ9-F1
#
_entry.id   AF-A0A8S3GZZ9-F1
#
_cell.length_a   1.000
_cell.length_b   1.000
_cell.length_c   1.000
_cell.angle_alpha   90.00
_cell.angle_beta   90.00
_cell.angle_gamma   90.00
#
_symmetry.space_group_name_H-M   'P 1'
#
loop_
_entity.id
_entity.type
_entity.pdbx_description
1 polymer ?
#
loop_
_entity_poly.entity_id
_entity_poly.type
_entity_poly.pdbx_seq_one_letter_code
_entity_poly.pdbx_strand_id
1 'polypeptide(L)'
;KDGALQVHRGPFDRAQVCQQYSLEPRDLQKIDTDIIINVPTIDVRQNRFICFSFRRLRSLVQVDRSIFFVPSAEKILRGSSGIKDTIHWERIARAYQRNVRYAYELYNKRFITDQLNNIDLMPFELRITEINLETVAHQLELKTTGLLNEFRQIREQAYTCITLGSLRELALLKEKVDKYKRHADLSHEAILEVLAHNEDMIGMYLTDNRKRDIADHTQVELLLEACTKEMAEVRRSISDLSNSVRTIESAIGFILNAVLNELLTFEIKINIIMMGFGIGAFIAGIYGMNLLNGIEQAPYAFYAVAGSGFCFLSGFISIGIIRLFRYIKVRLHRSNKTDIF
;
A
#
# COMPACT_ATOMS: atom_id res chain seq x y z
N LYS A 1 -6.46 35.83 -8.88
CA LYS A 1 -6.68 35.85 -10.35
C LYS A 1 -5.40 36.21 -11.11
N ASP A 2 -4.69 37.27 -10.71
CA ASP A 2 -3.56 37.85 -11.46
C ASP A 2 -2.21 37.13 -11.29
N GLY A 3 -2.21 35.90 -10.77
CA GLY A 3 -0.98 35.13 -10.55
C GLY A 3 -0.10 35.61 -9.38
N ALA A 4 -0.54 36.59 -8.59
CA ALA A 4 0.17 37.03 -7.40
C ALA A 4 -0.06 36.07 -6.21
N LEU A 5 1.02 35.60 -5.58
CA LEU A 5 0.97 34.80 -4.36
C LEU A 5 1.25 35.67 -3.14
N GLN A 6 0.28 35.76 -2.24
CA GLN A 6 0.44 36.40 -0.93
C GLN A 6 0.59 35.32 0.14
N VAL A 7 1.65 35.43 0.95
CA VAL A 7 1.94 34.46 2.02
C VAL A 7 1.68 35.12 3.36
N HIS A 8 0.63 34.67 4.05
CA HIS A 8 0.34 35.08 5.41
C HIS A 8 0.91 34.04 6.39
N ARG A 9 1.75 34.47 7.33
CA ARG A 9 2.32 33.62 8.38
C ARG A 9 1.85 34.12 9.74
N GLY A 10 1.30 33.22 10.54
CA GLY A 10 0.94 33.53 11.92
C GLY A 10 0.04 32.45 12.53
N PRO A 11 -0.16 32.48 13.85
CA PRO A 11 -1.23 31.73 14.47
C PRO A 11 -2.56 32.36 14.03
N PHE A 12 -3.32 31.63 13.24
CA PHE A 12 -4.67 32.04 12.87
C PHE A 12 -5.65 31.50 13.90
N ASP A 13 -6.36 32.39 14.58
CA ASP A 13 -7.46 31.97 15.44
C ASP A 13 -8.64 31.48 14.58
N ARG A 14 -9.26 30.37 15.01
CA ARG A 14 -10.35 29.73 14.26
C ARG A 14 -11.52 30.70 14.04
N ALA A 15 -11.85 31.50 15.06
CA ALA A 15 -12.92 32.49 14.96
C ALA A 15 -12.58 33.59 13.95
N GLN A 16 -11.34 34.06 13.94
CA GLN A 16 -10.86 35.08 13.00
C GLN A 16 -10.89 34.57 11.55
N VAL A 17 -10.47 33.32 11.31
CA VAL A 17 -10.53 32.70 9.97
C VAL A 17 -11.97 32.55 9.50
N CYS A 18 -12.88 32.11 10.38
CA CYS A 18 -14.30 32.02 10.04
C CYS A 18 -14.90 33.37 9.68
N GLN A 19 -14.57 34.41 10.44
CA GLN A 19 -15.06 35.77 10.18
C GLN A 19 -14.47 36.36 8.89
N GLN A 20 -13.16 36.19 8.69
CA GLN A 20 -12.44 36.77 7.55
C GLN A 20 -12.86 36.16 6.22
N TYR A 21 -13.08 34.85 6.18
CA TYR A 21 -13.43 34.13 4.95
C TYR A 21 -14.91 33.79 4.84
N SER A 22 -15.73 34.27 5.78
CA SER A 22 -17.14 33.92 5.89
C SER A 22 -17.32 32.40 5.82
N LEU A 23 -16.70 31.67 6.74
CA LEU A 23 -16.81 30.21 6.84
C LEU A 23 -17.69 29.83 8.03
N GLU A 24 -18.47 28.78 7.85
CA GLU A 24 -19.16 28.17 8.98
C GLU A 24 -18.18 27.29 9.77
N PRO A 25 -18.35 27.14 11.10
CA PRO A 25 -17.48 26.29 11.91
C PRO A 25 -17.39 24.83 11.40
N ARG A 26 -18.46 24.32 10.75
CA ARG A 26 -18.46 23.01 10.08
C ARG A 26 -17.52 22.93 8.88
N ASP A 27 -17.41 24.00 8.10
CA ASP A 27 -16.57 24.06 6.92
C ASP A 27 -15.09 24.22 7.33
N LEU A 28 -14.84 24.93 8.43
CA LEU A 28 -13.52 25.05 9.02
C LEU A 28 -12.91 23.68 9.36
N GLN A 29 -13.71 22.72 9.87
CA GLN A 29 -13.20 21.38 10.20
C GLN A 29 -12.68 20.63 8.98
N LYS A 30 -13.21 20.90 7.78
CA LYS A 30 -12.79 20.26 6.52
C LYS A 30 -11.43 20.80 6.04
N ILE A 31 -11.18 22.08 6.28
CA ILE A 31 -9.93 22.76 5.91
C ILE A 31 -8.86 22.75 7.01
N ASP A 32 -9.22 22.41 8.25
CA ASP A 32 -8.29 22.42 9.38
C ASP A 32 -7.13 21.45 9.14
N THR A 33 -5.93 22.02 9.09
CA THR A 33 -4.69 21.27 8.87
C THR A 33 -4.23 20.47 10.09
N ASP A 34 -4.77 20.78 11.28
CA ASP A 34 -4.49 20.03 12.50
C ASP A 34 -5.23 18.68 12.52
N ILE A 35 -6.32 18.55 11.73
CA ILE A 35 -7.13 17.35 11.64
C ILE A 35 -6.63 16.47 10.48
N ILE A 36 -6.23 15.24 10.79
CA ILE A 36 -5.86 14.27 9.77
C ILE A 36 -7.14 13.72 9.13
N ILE A 37 -7.60 14.39 8.08
CA ILE A 37 -8.74 13.89 7.29
C ILE A 37 -8.23 12.77 6.37
N ASN A 38 -8.86 11.59 6.50
CA ASN A 38 -8.55 10.41 5.71
C ASN A 38 -9.44 10.25 4.48
N VAL A 39 -10.61 10.90 4.45
CA VAL A 39 -11.57 10.87 3.35
C VAL A 39 -11.50 12.21 2.61
N PRO A 40 -11.00 12.25 1.37
CA PRO A 40 -11.05 13.44 0.55
C PRO A 40 -12.48 13.89 0.32
N THR A 41 -12.72 15.19 0.32
CA THR A 41 -14.04 15.74 0.00
C THR A 41 -13.88 16.99 -0.87
N ILE A 42 -14.80 17.16 -1.81
CA ILE A 42 -15.02 18.41 -2.53
C ILE A 42 -16.40 18.90 -2.08
N ASP A 43 -16.44 20.02 -1.36
CA ASP A 43 -17.69 20.58 -0.85
C ASP A 43 -17.98 21.88 -1.58
N VAL A 44 -19.11 21.92 -2.28
CA VAL A 44 -19.53 23.07 -3.07
C VAL A 44 -20.51 23.89 -2.26
N ARG A 45 -20.13 25.13 -1.90
CA ARG A 45 -21.03 26.10 -1.30
C ARG A 45 -21.43 27.10 -2.38
N GLN A 46 -22.62 26.89 -2.94
CA GLN A 46 -23.18 27.68 -4.03
C GLN A 46 -23.00 29.19 -3.77
N ASN A 47 -22.51 29.91 -4.78
CA ASN A 47 -22.23 31.36 -4.77
C ASN A 47 -21.26 31.85 -3.68
N ARG A 48 -20.51 30.97 -3.01
CA ARG A 48 -19.56 31.34 -1.96
C ARG A 48 -18.17 30.83 -2.24
N PHE A 49 -17.98 29.52 -2.25
CA PHE A 49 -16.67 28.90 -2.42
C PHE A 49 -16.76 27.41 -2.72
N ILE A 50 -15.67 26.86 -3.26
CA ILE A 50 -15.45 25.42 -3.39
C ILE A 50 -14.34 25.03 -2.42
N CYS A 51 -14.59 24.04 -1.56
CA CYS A 51 -13.64 23.56 -0.58
C CYS A 51 -13.03 22.23 -1.04
N PHE A 52 -11.71 22.18 -1.21
CA PHE A 52 -10.97 20.97 -1.51
C PHE A 52 -10.25 20.50 -0.25
N SER A 53 -10.56 19.27 0.15
CA SER A 53 -10.12 18.70 1.42
C SER A 53 -9.39 17.38 1.19
N PHE A 54 -8.22 17.44 0.55
CA PHE A 54 -7.37 16.27 0.28
C PHE A 54 -6.24 16.14 1.31
N ARG A 55 -5.65 14.94 1.43
CA ARG A 55 -4.68 14.61 2.50
C ARG A 55 -3.48 15.57 2.62
N ARG A 56 -3.04 16.19 1.52
CA ARG A 56 -1.92 17.15 1.50
C ARG A 56 -2.21 18.39 0.65
N LEU A 57 -3.48 18.65 0.36
CA LEU A 57 -3.94 19.84 -0.34
C LEU A 57 -5.26 20.27 0.31
N ARG A 58 -5.23 21.40 1.01
CA ARG A 58 -6.40 22.06 1.57
C ARG A 58 -6.53 23.39 0.87
N SER A 59 -7.59 23.57 0.10
CA SER A 59 -7.82 24.84 -0.59
C SER A 59 -9.26 25.27 -0.51
N LEU A 60 -9.44 26.59 -0.52
CA LEU A 60 -10.72 27.25 -0.64
C LEU A 60 -10.69 28.17 -1.86
N VAL A 61 -11.52 27.86 -2.83
CA VAL A 61 -11.59 28.55 -4.12
C VAL A 61 -12.77 29.53 -4.09
N GLN A 62 -12.49 30.80 -4.35
CA GLN A 62 -13.48 31.87 -4.51
C GLN A 62 -13.43 32.40 -5.95
N VAL A 63 -14.31 33.33 -6.29
CA VAL A 63 -14.44 33.95 -7.62
C VAL A 63 -13.14 34.62 -8.10
N ASP A 64 -12.38 35.23 -7.18
CA ASP A 64 -11.23 36.09 -7.48
C ASP A 64 -9.89 35.52 -6.96
N ARG A 65 -9.93 34.62 -5.98
CA ARG A 65 -8.75 34.09 -5.30
C ARG A 65 -8.91 32.66 -4.82
N SER A 66 -7.78 32.00 -4.60
CA SER A 66 -7.70 30.68 -3.97
C SER A 66 -6.82 30.78 -2.73
N ILE A 67 -7.26 30.17 -1.63
CA ILE A 67 -6.57 30.19 -0.34
C ILE A 67 -6.13 28.77 -0.03
N PHE A 68 -4.84 28.59 0.21
CA PHE A 68 -4.26 27.29 0.58
C PHE A 68 -3.92 27.25 2.07
N PHE A 69 -4.39 26.22 2.76
CA PHE A 69 -4.09 26.02 4.18
C PHE A 69 -2.89 25.10 4.34
N VAL A 70 -1.87 25.59 5.03
CA VAL A 70 -0.61 24.88 5.26
C VAL A 70 -0.38 24.78 6.77
N PRO A 71 -0.13 23.57 7.31
CA PRO A 71 0.14 23.42 8.74
C PRO A 71 1.45 24.13 9.12
N SER A 72 1.45 24.82 10.26
CA SER A 72 2.66 25.42 10.82
C SER A 72 3.48 24.39 11.60
N ALA A 73 4.79 24.36 11.35
CA ALA A 73 5.71 23.50 12.08
C ALA A 73 5.92 23.94 13.55
N GLU A 74 5.56 25.17 13.94
CA GLU A 74 5.79 25.67 15.31
C GLU A 74 4.81 25.08 16.35
N LYS A 75 3.65 24.58 15.94
CA LYS A 75 2.63 24.02 16.85
C LYS A 75 3.06 22.71 17.54
N ILE A 76 4.15 22.10 17.07
CA ILE A 76 4.65 20.81 17.57
C ILE A 76 5.26 20.93 18.98
N LEU A 77 5.58 22.15 19.44
CA LEU A 77 6.15 22.39 20.77
C LEU A 77 5.13 22.29 21.92
N ARG A 78 3.82 22.23 21.64
CA ARG A 78 2.77 22.20 22.68
C ARG A 78 2.15 20.82 22.92
N GLY A 79 2.52 19.81 22.14
CA GLY A 79 2.15 18.41 22.38
C GLY A 79 3.21 17.72 23.24
N SER A 80 2.81 17.03 24.30
CA SER A 80 3.68 16.36 25.29
C SER A 80 4.52 15.18 24.76
N SER A 81 4.81 15.08 23.47
CA SER A 81 5.30 13.85 22.83
C SER A 81 6.49 14.06 21.87
N GLY A 82 7.61 14.55 22.40
CA GLY A 82 8.96 14.19 21.93
C GLY A 82 9.43 14.61 20.52
N ILE A 83 10.72 14.37 20.27
CA ILE A 83 11.48 14.77 19.05
C ILE A 83 10.95 14.10 17.76
N LYS A 84 10.31 12.92 17.86
CA LYS A 84 9.78 12.17 16.70
C LYS A 84 8.57 12.86 16.06
N ASP A 85 7.73 13.53 16.85
CA ASP A 85 6.57 14.24 16.35
C ASP A 85 7.00 15.51 15.60
N THR A 86 8.06 16.18 16.06
CA THR A 86 8.65 17.36 15.40
C THR A 86 9.05 17.08 13.95
N ILE A 87 9.82 16.01 13.74
CA ILE A 87 10.30 15.62 12.40
C ILE A 87 9.13 15.18 11.51
N HIS A 88 8.12 14.51 12.09
CA HIS A 88 6.96 14.05 11.35
C HIS A 88 6.15 15.20 10.76
N TRP A 89 5.78 16.17 11.59
CA TRP A 89 4.98 17.32 11.19
C TRP A 89 5.72 18.28 10.26
N GLU A 90 7.04 18.43 10.42
CA GLU A 90 7.84 19.19 9.45
C GLU A 90 7.82 18.53 8.07
N ARG A 91 7.95 17.20 7.98
CA ARG A 91 7.82 16.47 6.71
C ARG A 91 6.42 16.62 6.10
N ILE A 92 5.38 16.72 6.94
CA ILE A 92 4.00 17.01 6.52
C ILE A 92 3.91 18.41 5.94
N ALA A 93 4.34 19.44 6.68
CA ALA A 93 4.28 20.83 6.25
C ALA A 93 5.04 21.04 4.94
N ARG A 94 6.23 20.45 4.81
CA ARG A 94 7.01 20.47 3.55
C ARG A 94 6.29 19.77 2.39
N ALA A 95 5.44 18.78 2.64
CA ALA A 95 4.63 18.15 1.59
C ALA A 95 3.51 19.10 1.14
N TYR A 96 2.80 19.73 2.08
CA TYR A 96 1.80 20.77 1.77
C TYR A 96 2.42 21.92 0.97
N GLN A 97 3.55 22.47 1.43
CA GLN A 97 4.23 23.57 0.76
C GLN A 97 4.66 23.22 -0.66
N ARG A 98 5.15 21.99 -0.88
CA ARG A 98 5.51 21.52 -2.23
C ARG A 98 4.30 21.47 -3.15
N ASN A 99 3.17 20.97 -2.66
CA ASN A 99 1.94 20.90 -3.45
C ASN A 99 1.40 22.29 -3.79
N VAL A 100 1.36 23.20 -2.82
CA VAL A 100 0.92 24.60 -3.04
C VAL A 100 1.84 25.29 -4.05
N ARG A 101 3.15 25.07 -3.93
CA ARG A 101 4.13 25.60 -4.88
C ARG A 101 3.91 25.04 -6.28
N TYR A 102 3.70 23.73 -6.41
CA TYR A 102 3.41 23.10 -7.70
C TYR A 102 2.13 23.66 -8.34
N ALA A 103 1.04 23.77 -7.58
CA ALA A 103 -0.20 24.38 -8.04
C ALA A 103 0.01 25.83 -8.52
N TYR A 104 0.77 26.63 -7.77
CA TYR A 104 1.11 28.00 -8.13
C TYR A 104 1.94 28.09 -9.42
N GLU A 105 3.01 27.30 -9.53
CA GLU A 105 3.89 27.26 -10.71
C GLU A 105 3.10 26.83 -11.95
N LEU A 106 2.24 25.82 -11.82
CA LEU A 106 1.41 25.30 -12.90
C LEU A 106 0.36 26.34 -13.36
N TYR A 107 -0.32 26.99 -12.41
CA TYR A 107 -1.29 28.05 -12.72
C TYR A 107 -0.63 29.20 -13.48
N ASN A 108 0.50 29.70 -12.99
CA ASN A 108 1.20 30.81 -13.63
C ASN A 108 1.73 30.43 -15.01
N LYS A 109 2.28 29.23 -15.16
CA LYS A 109 2.73 28.73 -16.47
C LYS A 109 1.58 28.72 -17.47
N ARG A 110 0.45 28.08 -17.14
CA ARG A 110 -0.68 27.87 -18.05
C ARG A 110 -1.51 29.12 -18.33
N PHE A 111 -1.71 29.98 -17.35
CA PHE A 111 -2.71 31.06 -17.44
C PHE A 111 -2.15 32.48 -17.40
N ILE A 112 -0.89 32.65 -16.96
CA ILE A 112 -0.24 33.97 -16.90
C ILE A 112 0.84 34.10 -17.97
N THR A 113 1.71 33.10 -18.11
CA THR A 113 2.84 33.12 -19.05
C THR A 113 2.43 32.68 -20.45
N ASP A 114 1.83 31.50 -20.59
CA ASP A 114 1.38 30.96 -21.87
C ASP A 114 0.02 31.53 -22.26
N GLN A 115 -0.07 32.85 -22.48
CA GLN A 115 -1.28 33.51 -23.01
C GLN A 115 -1.60 33.04 -24.44
N LEU A 116 -1.95 31.77 -24.61
CA LEU A 116 -2.64 31.27 -25.78
C LEU A 116 -3.98 32.01 -25.84
N ASN A 117 -4.24 32.65 -26.98
CA ASN A 117 -5.34 33.57 -27.33
C ASN A 117 -6.81 33.11 -27.05
N ASN A 118 -7.09 32.28 -26.03
CA ASN A 118 -8.40 31.76 -25.65
C ASN A 118 -8.71 31.91 -24.14
N ILE A 119 -8.00 32.81 -23.43
CA ILE A 119 -8.10 33.01 -21.97
C ILE A 119 -9.50 33.46 -21.51
N ASP A 120 -10.37 33.90 -22.42
CA ASP A 120 -11.68 34.46 -22.05
C ASP A 120 -12.82 33.42 -21.86
N LEU A 121 -12.62 32.12 -22.15
CA LEU A 121 -13.73 31.16 -22.09
C LEU A 121 -13.96 30.48 -20.73
N MET A 122 -12.95 30.41 -19.86
CA MET A 122 -13.05 29.61 -18.63
C MET A 122 -12.96 30.47 -17.37
N PRO A 123 -13.95 30.45 -16.46
CA PRO A 123 -13.91 31.18 -15.20
C PRO A 123 -12.72 30.80 -14.29
N PHE A 124 -12.30 31.71 -13.41
CA PHE A 124 -11.12 31.53 -12.55
C PHE A 124 -11.26 30.32 -11.60
N GLU A 125 -12.45 30.16 -11.03
CA GLU A 125 -12.79 29.09 -10.10
C GLU A 125 -12.64 27.70 -10.73
N LEU A 126 -12.97 27.57 -12.02
CA LEU A 126 -12.81 26.30 -12.74
C LEU A 126 -11.33 26.04 -13.06
N ARG A 127 -10.57 27.07 -13.47
CA ARG A 127 -9.13 26.94 -13.74
C ARG A 127 -8.38 26.45 -12.50
N ILE A 128 -8.65 27.06 -11.35
CA ILE A 128 -8.04 26.64 -10.09
C ILE A 128 -8.51 25.25 -9.67
N THR A 129 -9.77 24.89 -9.94
CA THR A 129 -10.27 23.54 -9.67
C THR A 129 -9.48 22.49 -10.44
N GLU A 130 -9.29 22.69 -11.74
CA GLU A 130 -8.44 21.83 -12.58
C GLU A 130 -7.03 21.70 -11.99
N ILE A 131 -6.38 22.83 -11.70
CA ILE A 131 -5.03 22.87 -11.12
C ILE A 131 -4.95 22.14 -9.77
N ASN A 132 -5.97 22.29 -8.92
CA ASN A 132 -6.02 21.62 -7.62
C ASN A 132 -6.12 20.10 -7.79
N LEU A 133 -7.02 19.63 -8.66
CA LEU A 133 -7.20 18.20 -8.91
C LEU A 133 -5.97 17.57 -9.58
N GLU A 134 -5.38 18.25 -10.56
CA GLU A 134 -4.11 17.85 -11.19
C GLU A 134 -2.98 17.79 -10.15
N THR A 135 -2.89 18.78 -9.25
CA THR A 135 -1.91 18.76 -8.15
C THR A 135 -2.08 17.54 -7.25
N VAL A 136 -3.32 17.13 -6.96
CA VAL A 136 -3.60 15.91 -6.18
C VAL A 136 -3.18 14.67 -6.95
N ALA A 137 -3.49 14.58 -8.24
CA ALA A 137 -3.11 13.46 -9.10
C ALA A 137 -1.59 13.33 -9.20
N HIS A 138 -0.90 14.41 -9.53
CA HIS A 138 0.56 14.48 -9.61
C HIS A 138 1.23 14.08 -8.29
N GLN A 139 0.71 14.55 -7.15
CA GLN A 139 1.24 14.17 -5.86
C GLN A 139 1.11 12.66 -5.59
N LEU A 140 -0.03 12.06 -5.96
CA LEU A 140 -0.23 10.62 -5.82
C LEU A 140 0.70 9.85 -6.75
N GLU A 141 0.89 10.31 -7.99
CA GLU A 141 1.82 9.73 -8.96
C GLU A 141 3.27 9.73 -8.44
N LEU A 142 3.76 10.86 -7.92
CA LEU A 142 5.08 10.97 -7.30
C LEU A 142 5.27 10.00 -6.12
N LYS A 143 4.19 9.70 -5.39
CA LYS A 143 4.23 8.72 -4.29
C LYS A 143 4.22 7.30 -4.81
N THR A 144 3.42 6.99 -5.83
CA THR A 144 3.38 5.69 -6.47
C THR A 144 4.74 5.34 -7.08
N THR A 145 5.36 6.26 -7.80
CA THR A 145 6.71 6.08 -8.38
C THR A 145 7.78 5.86 -7.31
N GLY A 146 7.73 6.62 -6.21
CA GLY A 146 8.60 6.41 -5.05
C GLY A 146 8.45 5.00 -4.43
N LEU A 147 7.21 4.56 -4.20
CA LEU A 147 6.93 3.22 -3.66
C LEU A 147 7.32 2.11 -4.63
N LEU A 148 7.17 2.33 -5.93
CA LEU A 148 7.60 1.39 -6.96
C LEU A 148 9.12 1.21 -6.98
N ASN A 149 9.88 2.28 -6.73
CA ASN A 149 11.33 2.19 -6.58
C ASN A 149 11.73 1.45 -5.29
N GLU A 150 11.07 1.73 -4.15
CA GLU A 150 11.26 0.95 -2.91
C GLU A 150 10.93 -0.54 -3.14
N PHE A 151 9.84 -0.84 -3.84
CA PHE A 151 9.43 -2.22 -4.17
C PHE A 151 10.45 -2.96 -5.03
N ARG A 152 11.00 -2.31 -6.05
CA ARG A 152 12.03 -2.91 -6.92
C ARG A 152 13.24 -3.35 -6.09
N GLN A 153 13.69 -2.53 -5.15
CA GLN A 153 14.83 -2.86 -4.29
C GLN A 153 14.54 -4.08 -3.39
N ILE A 154 13.38 -4.08 -2.72
CA ILE A 154 12.97 -5.18 -1.82
C ILE A 154 12.78 -6.48 -2.60
N ARG A 155 12.21 -6.41 -3.82
CA ARG A 155 12.00 -7.57 -4.68
C ARG A 155 13.32 -8.28 -5.03
N GLU A 156 14.34 -7.54 -5.47
CA GLU A 156 15.63 -8.15 -5.85
C GLU A 156 16.29 -8.83 -4.63
N GLN A 157 16.16 -8.22 -3.45
CA GLN A 157 16.64 -8.82 -2.20
C GLN A 157 15.86 -10.08 -1.81
N ALA A 158 14.53 -10.08 -1.98
CA ALA A 158 13.69 -11.22 -1.64
C ALA A 158 13.97 -12.45 -2.52
N TYR A 159 14.32 -12.26 -3.80
CA TYR A 159 14.70 -13.36 -4.68
C TYR A 159 16.10 -13.93 -4.41
N THR A 160 17.01 -13.13 -3.86
CA THR A 160 18.39 -13.58 -3.57
C THR A 160 18.50 -14.27 -2.21
N CYS A 161 17.83 -13.76 -1.18
CA CYS A 161 17.80 -14.40 0.14
C CYS A 161 16.54 -13.99 0.94
N ILE A 162 15.75 -14.99 1.35
CA ILE A 162 14.58 -14.77 2.20
C ILE A 162 15.06 -14.68 3.66
N THR A 163 15.04 -13.46 4.20
CA THR A 163 15.40 -13.20 5.61
C THR A 163 14.18 -12.62 6.35
N LEU A 164 14.18 -12.73 7.69
CA LEU A 164 13.13 -12.09 8.50
C LEU A 164 13.09 -10.56 8.30
N GLY A 165 14.24 -9.94 8.00
CA GLY A 165 14.34 -8.53 7.67
C GLY A 165 13.60 -8.18 6.38
N SER A 166 13.88 -8.90 5.28
CA SER A 166 13.24 -8.64 3.99
C SER A 166 11.72 -8.90 4.03
N LEU A 167 11.25 -9.88 4.81
CA LEU A 167 9.82 -10.10 5.06
C LEU A 167 9.16 -8.91 5.79
N ARG A 168 9.83 -8.35 6.81
CA ARG A 168 9.34 -7.18 7.54
C ARG A 168 9.29 -5.94 6.64
N GLU A 169 10.32 -5.73 5.81
CA GLU A 169 10.37 -4.63 4.85
C GLU A 169 9.25 -4.75 3.80
N LEU A 170 9.00 -5.95 3.29
CA LEU A 170 7.88 -6.20 2.37
C LEU A 170 6.53 -5.94 3.03
N ALA A 171 6.34 -6.35 4.29
CA ALA A 171 5.11 -6.10 5.04
C ALA A 171 4.88 -4.59 5.26
N LEU A 172 5.93 -3.85 5.64
CA LEU A 172 5.86 -2.39 5.80
C LEU A 172 5.56 -1.69 4.46
N LEU A 173 6.17 -2.16 3.37
CA LEU A 173 5.88 -1.65 2.04
C LEU A 173 4.43 -1.91 1.63
N LYS A 174 3.91 -3.13 1.86
CA LYS A 174 2.50 -3.49 1.61
C LYS A 174 1.55 -2.54 2.33
N GLU A 175 1.80 -2.28 3.62
CA GLU A 175 0.99 -1.33 4.40
C GLU A 175 1.00 0.07 3.78
N LYS A 176 2.18 0.57 3.37
CA LYS A 176 2.32 1.87 2.69
C LYS A 176 1.55 1.89 1.37
N VAL A 177 1.70 0.88 0.52
CA VAL A 177 1.04 0.79 -0.79
C VAL A 177 -0.48 0.74 -0.62
N ASP A 178 -1.00 -0.10 0.28
CA ASP A 178 -2.45 -0.21 0.55
C ASP A 178 -3.02 1.09 1.15
N LYS A 179 -2.23 1.84 1.93
CA LYS A 179 -2.62 3.15 2.43
C LYS A 179 -2.77 4.19 1.31
N TYR A 180 -1.82 4.24 0.39
CA TYR A 180 -1.88 5.18 -0.73
C TYR A 180 -2.90 4.76 -1.79
N LYS A 181 -3.12 3.45 -1.99
CA LYS A 181 -4.17 2.91 -2.85
C LYS A 181 -5.55 3.37 -2.36
N ARG A 182 -5.87 3.14 -1.08
CA ARG A 182 -7.11 3.64 -0.47
C ARG A 182 -7.28 5.15 -0.64
N HIS A 183 -6.19 5.91 -0.52
CA HIS A 183 -6.25 7.36 -0.73
C HIS A 183 -6.55 7.72 -2.19
N ALA A 184 -5.96 7.04 -3.17
CA ALA A 184 -6.27 7.28 -4.59
C ALA A 184 -7.72 6.88 -4.92
N ASP A 185 -8.21 5.77 -4.36
CA ASP A 185 -9.60 5.33 -4.51
C ASP A 185 -10.58 6.40 -3.98
N LEU A 186 -10.38 6.86 -2.75
CA LEU A 186 -11.23 7.88 -2.14
C LEU A 186 -11.10 9.26 -2.81
N SER A 187 -9.92 9.62 -3.32
CA SER A 187 -9.74 10.86 -4.10
C SER A 187 -10.55 10.83 -5.39
N HIS A 188 -10.57 9.68 -6.08
CA HIS A 188 -11.36 9.50 -7.28
C HIS A 188 -12.87 9.50 -6.96
N GLU A 189 -13.27 8.85 -5.87
CA GLU A 189 -14.66 8.83 -5.39
C GLU A 189 -15.17 10.24 -5.07
N ALA A 190 -14.37 11.10 -4.44
CA ALA A 190 -14.73 12.48 -4.15
C ALA A 190 -15.00 13.33 -5.41
N ILE A 191 -14.32 13.03 -6.54
CA ILE A 191 -14.59 13.70 -7.82
C ILE A 191 -15.89 13.16 -8.43
N LEU A 192 -16.11 11.85 -8.39
CA LEU A 192 -17.34 11.22 -8.86
C LEU A 192 -18.57 11.67 -8.08
N GLU A 193 -18.44 11.91 -6.77
CA GLU A 193 -19.54 12.38 -5.93
C GLU A 193 -20.09 13.72 -6.44
N VAL A 194 -19.20 14.66 -6.79
CA VAL A 194 -19.61 15.94 -7.40
C VAL A 194 -20.19 15.74 -8.79
N LEU A 195 -19.57 14.88 -9.61
CA LEU A 195 -20.04 14.59 -10.97
C LEU A 195 -21.44 13.93 -10.98
N ALA A 196 -21.80 13.21 -9.91
CA ALA A 196 -23.10 12.56 -9.78
C ALA A 196 -24.24 13.51 -9.40
N HIS A 197 -23.94 14.70 -8.89
CA HIS A 197 -24.94 15.66 -8.40
C HIS A 197 -24.91 16.96 -9.23
N ASN A 198 -25.92 17.16 -10.07
CA ASN A 198 -26.04 18.36 -10.90
C ASN A 198 -26.07 19.67 -10.10
N GLU A 199 -26.64 19.65 -8.89
CA GLU A 199 -26.66 20.81 -7.98
C GLU A 199 -25.25 21.24 -7.58
N ASP A 200 -24.38 20.28 -7.27
CA ASP A 200 -22.98 20.56 -6.92
C ASP A 200 -22.22 21.08 -8.15
N MET A 201 -22.40 20.47 -9.32
CA MET A 201 -21.76 20.95 -10.56
C MET A 201 -22.17 22.38 -10.91
N ILE A 202 -23.44 22.74 -10.73
CA ILE A 202 -23.92 24.11 -10.96
C ILE A 202 -23.37 25.05 -9.89
N GLY A 203 -23.32 24.60 -8.63
CA GLY A 203 -22.76 25.37 -7.53
C GLY A 203 -21.28 25.73 -7.71
N MET A 204 -20.55 25.05 -8.60
CA MET A 204 -19.17 25.35 -8.93
C MET A 204 -19.00 26.61 -9.82
N TYR A 205 -20.05 27.09 -10.48
CA TYR A 205 -20.02 28.36 -11.19
C TYR A 205 -20.15 29.53 -10.21
N LEU A 206 -19.02 30.00 -9.68
CA LEU A 206 -19.00 31.08 -8.71
C LEU A 206 -19.07 32.47 -9.36
N THR A 207 -18.54 32.62 -10.58
CA THR A 207 -18.54 33.89 -11.33
C THR A 207 -19.93 34.21 -11.90
N ASP A 208 -20.68 33.18 -12.29
CA ASP A 208 -21.98 33.33 -12.94
C ASP A 208 -23.13 33.22 -11.93
N ASN A 209 -23.61 34.36 -11.44
CA ASN A 209 -24.71 34.43 -10.47
C ASN A 209 -26.10 34.22 -11.08
N ARG A 210 -26.21 33.83 -12.36
CA ARG A 210 -27.51 33.53 -12.97
C ARG A 210 -28.09 32.24 -12.38
N LYS A 211 -29.42 32.21 -12.24
CA LYS A 211 -30.13 30.95 -11.97
C LYS A 211 -30.04 30.09 -13.23
N ARG A 212 -29.02 29.23 -13.28
CA ARG A 212 -28.84 28.25 -14.36
C ARG A 212 -29.90 27.17 -14.27
N ASP A 213 -30.27 26.64 -15.43
CA ASP A 213 -31.04 25.42 -15.48
C ASP A 213 -30.19 24.25 -14.96
N ILE A 214 -30.85 23.23 -14.41
CA ILE A 214 -30.20 22.07 -13.80
C ILE A 214 -29.38 21.28 -14.83
N ALA A 215 -29.62 21.48 -16.12
CA ALA A 215 -28.90 20.85 -17.23
C ALA A 215 -27.70 21.67 -17.78
N ASP A 216 -27.51 22.93 -17.35
CA ASP A 216 -26.47 23.82 -17.88
C ASP A 216 -25.13 23.73 -17.11
N HIS A 217 -24.60 22.50 -17.02
CA HIS A 217 -23.34 22.17 -16.33
C HIS A 217 -22.25 21.55 -17.23
N THR A 218 -22.44 21.56 -18.56
CA THR A 218 -21.58 20.84 -19.52
C THR A 218 -20.09 21.14 -19.37
N GLN A 219 -19.70 22.40 -19.11
CA GLN A 219 -18.28 22.76 -18.98
C GLN A 219 -17.64 22.21 -17.69
N VAL A 220 -18.37 22.18 -16.57
CA VAL A 220 -17.90 21.57 -15.31
C VAL A 220 -17.82 20.06 -15.46
N GLU A 221 -18.84 19.45 -16.07
CA GLU A 221 -18.88 18.01 -16.33
C GLU A 221 -17.68 17.55 -17.15
N LEU A 222 -17.40 18.21 -18.30
CA LEU A 222 -16.24 17.89 -19.14
C LEU A 222 -14.91 18.03 -18.40
N LEU A 223 -14.77 19.06 -17.55
CA LEU A 223 -13.57 19.25 -16.72
C LEU A 223 -13.41 18.11 -15.71
N LEU A 224 -14.46 17.82 -14.96
CA LEU A 224 -14.43 16.79 -13.93
C LEU A 224 -14.24 15.40 -14.53
N GLU A 225 -14.80 15.11 -15.71
CA GLU A 225 -14.53 13.89 -16.46
C GLU A 225 -13.05 13.76 -16.85
N ALA A 226 -12.43 14.85 -17.32
CA ALA A 226 -11.00 14.86 -17.64
C ALA A 226 -10.15 14.61 -16.40
N CYS A 227 -10.41 15.32 -15.29
CA CYS A 227 -9.73 15.09 -14.02
C CYS A 227 -9.97 13.68 -13.46
N THR A 228 -11.16 13.10 -13.67
CA THR A 228 -11.48 11.73 -13.26
C THR A 228 -10.65 10.72 -14.04
N LYS A 229 -10.48 10.92 -15.36
CA LYS A 229 -9.62 10.06 -16.19
C LYS A 229 -8.16 10.11 -15.73
N GLU A 230 -7.63 11.30 -15.45
CA GLU A 230 -6.28 11.47 -14.91
C GLU A 230 -6.10 10.75 -13.56
N MET A 231 -7.04 10.93 -12.62
CA MET A 231 -7.00 10.25 -11.33
C MET A 231 -7.13 8.72 -11.48
N ALA A 232 -7.92 8.24 -12.45
CA ALA A 232 -8.10 6.82 -12.73
C ALA A 232 -6.81 6.16 -13.22
N GLU A 233 -5.99 6.87 -14.00
CA GLU A 233 -4.66 6.39 -14.42
C GLU A 233 -3.72 6.21 -13.21
N VAL A 234 -3.67 7.21 -12.32
CA VAL A 234 -2.88 7.13 -11.08
C VAL A 234 -3.37 5.98 -10.18
N ARG A 235 -4.69 5.81 -10.05
CA ARG A 235 -5.30 4.68 -9.31
C ARG A 235 -4.90 3.34 -9.91
N ARG A 236 -4.90 3.22 -11.25
CA ARG A 236 -4.48 2.00 -11.94
C ARG A 236 -3.02 1.66 -11.61
N SER A 237 -2.13 2.64 -11.74
CA SER A 237 -0.70 2.48 -11.44
C SER A 237 -0.45 1.96 -10.02
N ILE A 238 -1.12 2.53 -9.01
CA ILE A 238 -0.96 2.05 -7.62
C ILE A 238 -1.65 0.70 -7.36
N SER A 239 -2.75 0.40 -8.06
CA SER A 239 -3.39 -0.91 -7.98
C SER A 239 -2.49 -2.01 -8.56
N ASP A 240 -1.82 -1.73 -9.67
CA ASP A 240 -0.86 -2.65 -10.29
C ASP A 240 0.34 -2.91 -9.36
N LEU A 241 0.82 -1.88 -8.66
CA LEU A 241 1.84 -2.02 -7.62
C LEU A 241 1.36 -2.86 -6.43
N SER A 242 0.14 -2.62 -5.91
CA SER A 242 -0.46 -3.40 -4.83
C SER A 242 -0.60 -4.88 -5.20
N ASN A 243 -1.06 -5.15 -6.42
CA ASN A 243 -1.15 -6.52 -6.94
C ASN A 243 0.24 -7.16 -7.04
N SER A 244 1.24 -6.43 -7.55
CA SER A 244 2.62 -6.92 -7.64
C SER A 244 3.21 -7.26 -6.27
N VAL A 245 2.96 -6.44 -5.25
CA VAL A 245 3.39 -6.71 -3.86
C VAL A 245 2.75 -8.00 -3.34
N ARG A 246 1.44 -8.19 -3.53
CA ARG A 246 0.73 -9.41 -3.12
C ARG A 246 1.22 -10.66 -3.84
N THR A 247 1.55 -10.54 -5.12
CA THR A 247 2.12 -11.64 -5.90
C THR A 247 3.46 -12.09 -5.33
N ILE A 248 4.34 -11.15 -4.98
CA ILE A 248 5.64 -11.47 -4.38
C ILE A 248 5.49 -12.06 -2.98
N GLU A 249 4.61 -11.50 -2.16
CA GLU A 249 4.30 -12.04 -0.83
C GLU A 249 3.84 -13.51 -0.93
N SER A 250 2.95 -13.80 -1.88
CA SER A 250 2.46 -15.15 -2.13
C SER A 250 3.57 -16.07 -2.65
N ALA A 251 4.43 -15.60 -3.55
CA ALA A 251 5.57 -16.35 -4.07
C ALA A 251 6.58 -16.70 -2.97
N ILE A 252 6.90 -15.75 -2.08
CA ILE A 252 7.77 -16.00 -0.93
C ILE A 252 7.12 -17.01 0.03
N GLY A 253 5.83 -16.87 0.29
CA GLY A 253 5.07 -17.84 1.10
C GLY A 253 5.14 -19.26 0.51
N PHE A 254 5.00 -19.38 -0.82
CA PHE A 254 5.15 -20.66 -1.52
C PHE A 254 6.55 -21.24 -1.39
N ILE A 255 7.60 -20.45 -1.61
CA ILE A 255 9.00 -20.91 -1.47
C ILE A 255 9.29 -21.36 -0.04
N LEU A 256 8.86 -20.59 0.97
CA LEU A 256 9.06 -20.95 2.37
C LEU A 256 8.37 -22.28 2.72
N ASN A 257 7.13 -22.46 2.26
CA ASN A 257 6.40 -23.71 2.46
C ASN A 257 7.09 -24.89 1.76
N ALA A 258 7.68 -24.67 0.58
CA ALA A 258 8.45 -25.69 -0.13
C ALA A 258 9.70 -26.11 0.67
N VAL A 259 10.46 -25.15 1.20
CA VAL A 259 11.65 -25.41 2.04
C VAL A 259 11.27 -26.16 3.32
N LEU A 260 10.20 -25.75 4.00
CA LEU A 260 9.70 -26.46 5.18
C LEU A 260 9.31 -27.90 4.85
N ASN A 261 8.65 -28.13 3.71
CA ASN A 261 8.27 -29.47 3.28
C ASN A 261 9.49 -30.34 2.90
N GLU A 262 10.55 -29.74 2.37
CA GLU A 262 11.83 -30.43 2.13
C GLU A 262 12.50 -30.84 3.45
N LEU A 263 12.55 -29.94 4.43
CA LEU A 263 13.08 -30.20 5.77
C LEU A 263 12.30 -31.32 6.48
N LEU A 264 10.97 -31.28 6.44
CA LEU A 264 10.13 -32.34 7.00
C LEU A 264 10.38 -33.70 6.32
N THR A 265 10.57 -33.69 5.00
CA THR A 265 10.90 -34.92 4.26
C THR A 265 12.28 -35.44 4.66
N PHE A 266 13.25 -34.56 4.89
CA PHE A 266 14.57 -34.93 5.37
C PHE A 266 14.53 -35.52 6.79
N GLU A 267 13.75 -34.92 7.70
CA GLU A 267 13.54 -35.44 9.06
C GLU A 267 12.92 -36.85 9.04
N ILE A 268 11.90 -37.09 8.21
CA ILE A 268 11.29 -38.42 8.06
C ILE A 268 12.32 -39.45 7.59
N LYS A 269 13.25 -39.09 6.69
CA LYS A 269 14.33 -40.00 6.25
C LYS A 269 15.26 -40.36 7.40
N ILE A 270 15.68 -39.39 8.23
CA ILE A 270 16.51 -39.65 9.41
C ILE A 270 15.76 -40.56 10.39
N ASN A 271 14.48 -40.29 10.64
CA ASN A 271 13.67 -41.09 11.57
C ASN A 271 13.53 -42.55 11.12
N ILE A 272 13.40 -42.81 9.81
CA ILE A 272 13.40 -44.19 9.27
C ILE A 272 14.74 -44.88 9.53
N ILE A 273 15.86 -44.18 9.34
CA ILE A 273 17.21 -44.71 9.59
C ILE A 273 17.39 -45.01 11.09
N MET A 274 17.03 -44.07 11.97
CA MET A 274 17.12 -44.23 13.43
C MET A 274 16.25 -45.39 13.93
N MET A 275 15.04 -45.55 13.38
CA MET A 275 14.18 -46.68 13.69
C MET A 275 14.81 -48.02 13.29
N GLY A 276 15.45 -48.06 12.11
CA GLY A 276 16.24 -49.21 11.68
C GLY A 276 17.33 -49.55 12.68
N PHE A 277 18.15 -48.56 13.07
CA PHE A 277 19.19 -48.74 14.08
C PHE A 277 18.64 -49.16 15.43
N GLY A 278 17.48 -48.65 15.86
CA GLY A 278 16.81 -49.05 17.10
C GLY A 278 16.46 -50.54 17.12
N ILE A 279 15.94 -51.08 16.01
CA ILE A 279 15.66 -52.52 15.89
C ILE A 279 16.96 -53.34 15.90
N GLY A 280 17.99 -52.89 15.16
CA GLY A 280 19.29 -53.55 15.16
C GLY A 280 19.96 -53.57 16.54
N ALA A 281 19.92 -52.44 17.25
CA ALA A 281 20.44 -52.30 18.60
C ALA A 281 19.64 -53.11 19.62
N PHE A 282 18.32 -53.23 19.46
CA PHE A 282 17.48 -54.08 20.29
C PHE A 282 17.88 -55.56 20.18
N ILE A 283 18.08 -56.05 18.94
CA ILE A 283 18.56 -57.42 18.69
C ILE A 283 19.95 -57.61 19.30
N ALA A 284 20.88 -56.68 19.06
CA ALA A 284 22.22 -56.73 19.65
C ALA A 284 22.19 -56.67 21.18
N GLY A 285 21.27 -55.91 21.77
CA GLY A 285 21.07 -55.79 23.21
C GLY A 285 20.61 -57.10 23.85
N ILE A 286 19.62 -57.78 23.27
CA ILE A 286 19.14 -59.08 23.77
C ILE A 286 20.28 -60.11 23.84
N TYR A 287 21.08 -60.21 22.77
CA TYR A 287 22.20 -61.15 22.70
C TYR A 287 23.46 -60.69 23.43
N GLY A 288 23.60 -59.38 23.68
CA GLY A 288 24.68 -58.80 24.50
C GLY A 288 24.43 -58.91 26.00
N MET A 289 23.22 -59.29 26.42
CA MET A 289 22.90 -59.58 27.82
C MET A 289 23.38 -60.98 28.21
N ASN A 290 23.72 -61.16 29.49
CA ASN A 290 24.22 -62.42 30.07
C ASN A 290 23.10 -63.46 30.24
N LEU A 291 22.43 -63.81 29.15
CA LEU A 291 21.43 -64.87 29.05
C LEU A 291 22.11 -66.12 28.51
N LEU A 292 21.99 -67.23 29.24
CA LEU A 292 22.44 -68.56 28.80
C LEU A 292 21.67 -68.97 27.54
N ASN A 293 22.25 -68.73 26.37
CA ASN A 293 21.57 -68.92 25.09
C ASN A 293 21.89 -70.28 24.44
N GLY A 294 22.75 -71.11 25.05
CA GLY A 294 23.07 -72.48 24.56
C GLY A 294 23.81 -72.55 23.22
N ILE A 295 23.96 -71.41 22.52
CA ILE A 295 24.56 -71.26 21.19
C ILE A 295 25.94 -70.57 21.28
N GLU A 296 26.39 -70.22 22.48
CA GLU A 296 27.60 -69.42 22.76
C GLU A 296 28.92 -70.09 22.34
N GLN A 297 29.00 -71.42 22.36
CA GLN A 297 30.22 -72.17 22.05
C GLN A 297 30.39 -72.45 20.54
N ALA A 298 29.41 -72.11 19.71
CA ALA A 298 29.48 -72.38 18.27
C ALA A 298 30.34 -71.32 17.54
N PRO A 299 31.32 -71.73 16.72
CA PRO A 299 32.29 -70.81 16.10
C PRO A 299 31.67 -69.80 15.12
N TYR A 300 30.47 -70.09 14.59
CA TYR A 300 29.76 -69.23 13.64
C TYR A 300 28.57 -68.47 14.24
N ALA A 301 28.26 -68.65 15.53
CA ALA A 301 27.10 -68.04 16.18
C ALA A 301 27.10 -66.51 16.11
N PHE A 302 28.26 -65.90 16.38
CA PHE A 302 28.43 -64.45 16.30
C PHE A 302 28.11 -63.90 14.91
N TYR A 303 28.65 -64.52 13.86
CA TYR A 303 28.42 -64.11 12.48
C TYR A 303 26.95 -64.31 12.05
N ALA A 304 26.28 -65.35 12.54
CA ALA A 304 24.86 -65.58 12.26
C ALA A 304 23.96 -64.51 12.89
N VAL A 305 24.21 -64.12 14.14
CA VAL A 305 23.44 -63.06 14.83
C VAL A 305 23.76 -61.68 14.24
N ALA A 306 25.04 -61.37 13.98
CA ALA A 306 25.43 -60.12 13.36
C ALA A 306 24.87 -59.99 11.93
N GLY A 307 24.94 -61.06 11.14
CA GLY A 307 24.40 -61.09 9.78
C GLY A 307 22.88 -60.96 9.74
N SER A 308 22.16 -61.69 10.60
CA SER A 308 20.70 -61.58 10.69
C SER A 308 20.26 -60.19 11.17
N GLY A 309 20.93 -59.62 12.19
CA GLY A 309 20.68 -58.25 12.65
C GLY A 309 20.88 -57.20 11.55
N PHE A 310 21.94 -57.33 10.75
CA PHE A 310 22.20 -56.44 9.62
C PHE A 310 21.16 -56.61 8.49
N CYS A 311 20.72 -57.84 8.21
CA CYS A 311 19.63 -58.11 7.26
C CYS A 311 18.30 -57.49 7.72
N PHE A 312 17.93 -57.61 9.00
CA PHE A 312 16.73 -56.97 9.54
C PHE A 312 16.83 -55.44 9.45
N LEU A 313 17.95 -54.87 9.88
CA LEU A 313 18.24 -53.44 9.76
C LEU A 313 18.05 -52.94 8.32
N SER A 314 18.72 -53.60 7.36
CA SER A 314 18.66 -53.26 5.94
C SER A 314 17.25 -53.42 5.37
N GLY A 315 16.55 -54.50 5.73
CA GLY A 315 15.18 -54.76 5.30
C GLY A 315 14.18 -53.71 5.78
N PHE A 316 14.25 -53.30 7.05
CA PHE A 316 13.37 -52.27 7.59
C PHE A 316 13.59 -50.90 6.94
N ILE A 317 14.85 -50.49 6.79
CA ILE A 317 15.20 -49.23 6.11
C ILE A 317 14.70 -49.27 4.66
N SER A 318 14.91 -50.38 3.96
CA SER A 318 14.47 -50.56 2.57
C SER A 318 12.95 -50.45 2.43
N ILE A 319 12.18 -51.11 3.32
CA ILE A 319 10.71 -51.02 3.32
C ILE A 319 10.26 -49.58 3.62
N GLY A 320 10.89 -48.91 4.59
CA GLY A 320 10.59 -47.53 4.95
C GLY A 320 10.80 -46.57 3.78
N ILE A 321 11.93 -46.67 3.09
CA ILE A 321 12.26 -45.85 1.93
C ILE A 321 11.31 -46.12 0.76
N ILE A 322 11.00 -47.39 0.47
CA ILE A 322 10.05 -47.75 -0.60
C ILE A 322 8.66 -47.17 -0.32
N ARG A 323 8.18 -47.25 0.93
CA ARG A 323 6.89 -46.65 1.30
C ARG A 323 6.91 -45.14 1.21
N LEU A 324 8.00 -44.49 1.62
CA LEU A 324 8.18 -43.04 1.47
C LEU A 324 8.08 -42.63 -0.01
N PHE A 325 8.80 -43.30 -0.91
CA PHE A 325 8.74 -43.01 -2.34
C PHE A 325 7.35 -43.24 -2.94
N ARG A 326 6.65 -44.31 -2.54
CA ARG A 326 5.25 -44.52 -2.97
C ARG A 326 4.36 -43.38 -2.50
N TYR A 327 4.49 -42.98 -1.24
CA TYR A 327 3.68 -41.91 -0.67
C TYR A 327 3.91 -40.56 -1.37
N ILE A 328 5.18 -40.22 -1.64
CA ILE A 328 5.55 -39.02 -2.40
C ILE A 328 4.98 -39.07 -3.82
N LYS A 329 5.09 -40.22 -4.52
CA LYS A 329 4.56 -40.40 -5.87
C LYS A 329 3.04 -40.22 -5.94
N VAL A 330 2.29 -40.76 -4.98
CA VAL A 330 0.83 -40.58 -4.90
C VAL A 330 0.46 -39.11 -4.63
N ARG A 331 1.22 -38.42 -3.78
CA ARG A 331 0.97 -37.00 -3.46
C ARG A 331 1.25 -36.09 -4.66
N LEU A 332 2.32 -36.32 -5.42
CA LEU A 332 2.62 -35.57 -6.65
C LEU A 332 1.58 -35.83 -7.75
N HIS A 333 1.06 -37.06 -7.87
CA HIS A 333 -0.02 -37.37 -8.82
C HIS A 333 -1.35 -36.71 -8.44
N ARG A 334 -1.54 -36.35 -7.17
CA ARG A 334 -2.72 -35.62 -6.68
C ARG A 334 -2.60 -34.09 -6.79
N SER A 335 -1.40 -33.56 -7.03
CA SER A 335 -1.15 -32.11 -7.16
C SER A 335 -1.30 -31.56 -8.59
N ASN A 336 -1.70 -32.38 -9.57
CA ASN A 336 -1.75 -31.98 -10.98
C ASN A 336 -3.14 -32.07 -11.62
N LYS A 337 -4.21 -32.15 -10.82
CA LYS A 337 -5.58 -31.99 -11.30
C LYS A 337 -6.34 -31.13 -10.30
N THR A 338 -6.85 -30.00 -10.81
CA THR A 338 -7.50 -28.88 -10.12
C THR A 338 -6.54 -27.93 -9.41
N ASP A 339 -5.91 -27.05 -10.19
CA ASP A 339 -6.14 -25.60 -10.10
C ASP A 339 -5.18 -24.88 -11.05
N ILE A 340 -5.75 -24.30 -12.13
CA ILE A 340 -5.40 -23.03 -12.80
C ILE A 340 -6.53 -22.82 -13.82
N PHE A 341 -7.51 -22.02 -13.42
CA PHE A 341 -8.04 -20.93 -14.25
C PHE A 341 -7.40 -19.64 -13.71
#